data_AF-W9B770-F1
#
_entry.id   AF-W9B770-F1
#
_cell.length_a   1.000
_cell.length_b   1.000
_cell.length_c   1.000
_cell.angle_alpha   90.00
_cell.angle_beta   90.00
_cell.angle_gamma   90.00
#
_symmetry.space_group_name_H-M   'P 1'
#
loop_
_entity.id
_entity.type
_entity.pdbx_description
1 polymer ?
#
loop_
_entity_poly.entity_id
_entity_poly.type
_entity_poly.pdbx_seq_one_letter_code
_entity_poly.pdbx_strand_id
1 'polypeptide(L)'
;MVEESTHQKLQQAHKQIISAQQAVLDAQGANNKLIEQAEQQLIQAEQALQALQTNEGTELTENPQFQQAYEELHDIRQQVQEAQQNNNDVL
;
A
#
# COMPACT_ATOMS: atom_id res chain seq x y z
N MET A 1 -13.55 21.80 -5.00
CA MET A 1 -12.44 21.37 -5.90
C MET A 1 -11.35 20.60 -5.18
N VAL A 2 -11.13 20.81 -3.87
CA VAL A 2 -10.08 20.11 -3.10
C VAL A 2 -10.48 18.65 -2.80
N GLU A 3 -11.72 18.42 -2.36
CA GLU A 3 -12.24 17.07 -2.06
C GLU A 3 -12.17 16.09 -3.25
N GLU A 4 -12.41 16.57 -4.47
CA GLU A 4 -12.37 15.74 -5.68
C GLU A 4 -10.95 15.26 -5.99
N SER A 5 -9.94 16.08 -5.71
CA SER A 5 -8.52 15.71 -5.86
C SER A 5 -8.08 14.73 -4.77
N THR A 6 -8.57 14.89 -3.54
CA THR A 6 -8.27 13.97 -2.44
C THR A 6 -8.85 12.59 -2.70
N HIS A 7 -10.12 12.52 -3.09
CA HIS A 7 -10.79 11.26 -3.40
C HIS A 7 -10.08 10.50 -4.53
N GLN A 8 -9.66 11.19 -5.60
CA GLN A 8 -8.91 10.59 -6.69
C GLN A 8 -7.55 10.04 -6.24
N LYS A 9 -6.82 10.78 -5.41
CA LYS A 9 -5.53 10.35 -4.88
C LYS A 9 -5.67 9.18 -3.92
N LEU A 10 -6.70 9.16 -3.07
CA LEU A 10 -7.03 8.01 -2.21
C LEU A 10 -7.36 6.78 -3.04
N GLN A 11 -8.19 6.94 -4.07
CA GLN A 11 -8.53 5.84 -4.97
C GLN A 11 -7.29 5.31 -5.69
N GLN A 12 -6.35 6.18 -6.07
CA GLN A 12 -5.10 5.77 -6.69
C GLN A 12 -4.20 5.00 -5.70
N ALA A 13 -4.03 5.50 -4.47
CA ALA A 13 -3.27 4.82 -3.43
C ALA A 13 -3.87 3.43 -3.13
N HIS A 14 -5.20 3.36 -3.00
CA HIS A 14 -5.91 2.09 -2.80
C HIS A 14 -5.68 1.12 -3.96
N LYS A 15 -5.71 1.56 -5.22
CA LYS A 15 -5.37 0.70 -6.37
C LYS A 15 -3.93 0.18 -6.32
N GLN A 16 -2.98 1.00 -5.88
CA GLN A 16 -1.59 0.57 -5.70
C GLN A 16 -1.46 -0.47 -4.60
N ILE A 17 -2.19 -0.32 -3.50
CA ILE A 17 -2.24 -1.26 -2.38
C ILE A 17 -2.81 -2.61 -2.83
N ILE A 18 -3.95 -2.62 -3.51
CA ILE A 18 -4.55 -3.87 -4.04
C ILE A 18 -3.64 -4.54 -5.08
N SER A 19 -2.99 -3.77 -5.95
CA SER A 19 -2.02 -4.30 -6.90
C SER A 19 -0.82 -4.94 -6.19
N ALA A 20 -0.34 -4.33 -5.11
CA ALA A 20 0.75 -4.88 -4.31
C ALA A 20 0.33 -6.19 -3.64
N GLN A 21 -0.87 -6.26 -3.09
CA GLN A 21 -1.42 -7.48 -2.51
C GLN A 21 -1.44 -8.62 -3.52
N GLN A 22 -1.96 -8.36 -4.72
CA GLN A 22 -2.00 -9.38 -5.76
C GLN A 22 -0.59 -9.85 -6.15
N ALA A 23 0.38 -8.94 -6.24
CA ALA A 23 1.76 -9.30 -6.54
C ALA A 23 2.40 -10.18 -5.44
N VAL A 24 2.10 -9.93 -4.15
CA VAL A 24 2.54 -10.81 -3.05
C VAL A 24 1.91 -12.19 -3.15
N LEU A 25 0.59 -12.24 -3.41
CA LEU A 25 -0.14 -13.51 -3.57
C LEU A 25 0.37 -14.30 -4.76
N ASP A 26 0.68 -13.64 -5.88
CA ASP A 26 1.22 -14.26 -7.09
C ASP A 26 2.69 -14.68 -6.93
N ALA A 27 3.44 -14.01 -6.05
CA ALA A 27 4.83 -14.34 -5.82
C ALA A 27 5.01 -15.73 -5.20
N GLN A 28 4.02 -16.24 -4.44
CA GLN A 28 3.97 -17.56 -3.77
C GLN A 28 5.33 -18.11 -3.29
N GLY A 29 6.19 -17.24 -2.74
CA GLY A 29 7.50 -17.65 -2.27
C GLY A 29 8.52 -18.08 -3.35
N ALA A 30 8.33 -17.71 -4.62
CA ALA A 30 9.19 -18.12 -5.73
C ALA A 30 9.67 -16.94 -6.61
N ASN A 31 9.00 -15.79 -6.54
CA ASN A 31 9.31 -14.66 -7.41
C ASN A 31 9.61 -13.37 -6.62
N ASN A 32 10.88 -13.21 -6.21
CA ASN A 32 11.35 -12.03 -5.49
C ASN A 32 11.04 -10.73 -6.22
N LYS A 33 11.04 -10.71 -7.56
CA LYS A 33 10.73 -9.49 -8.32
C LYS A 33 9.30 -9.00 -8.10
N LEU A 34 8.34 -9.92 -7.94
CA LEU A 34 6.96 -9.56 -7.65
C LEU A 34 6.83 -8.99 -6.23
N ILE A 35 7.59 -9.54 -5.27
CA ILE A 35 7.63 -9.03 -3.90
C ILE A 35 8.28 -7.65 -3.84
N GLU A 36 9.41 -7.44 -4.53
CA GLU A 36 10.05 -6.12 -4.66
C GLU A 36 9.13 -5.10 -5.33
N GLN A 37 8.39 -5.52 -6.37
CA GLN A 37 7.40 -4.67 -7.03
C GLN A 37 6.25 -4.31 -6.08
N ALA A 38 5.75 -5.27 -5.30
CA ALA A 38 4.73 -5.02 -4.29
C ALA A 38 5.21 -4.01 -3.24
N GLU A 39 6.43 -4.18 -2.73
CA GLU A 39 7.04 -3.26 -1.77
C GLU A 39 7.13 -1.83 -2.33
N GLN A 40 7.59 -1.68 -3.58
CA GLN A 40 7.65 -0.37 -4.25
C GLN A 40 6.27 0.26 -4.40
N GLN A 41 5.24 -0.52 -4.73
CA GLN A 41 3.86 -0.03 -4.85
C GLN A 41 3.31 0.44 -3.49
N LEU A 42 3.59 -0.30 -2.41
CA LEU A 42 3.20 0.09 -1.06
C LEU A 42 3.90 1.37 -0.60
N ILE A 43 5.20 1.52 -0.88
CA ILE A 43 5.95 2.74 -0.53
C ILE A 43 5.35 3.96 -1.25
N GLN A 44 4.99 3.82 -2.53
CA GLN A 44 4.35 4.91 -3.27
C GLN A 44 2.97 5.25 -2.71
N ALA A 45 2.18 4.24 -2.34
CA ALA A 45 0.89 4.45 -1.72
C ALA A 45 1.01 5.14 -0.35
N GLU A 46 1.98 4.73 0.48
CA GLU A 46 2.26 5.35 1.78
C GLU A 46 2.64 6.82 1.64
N GLN A 47 3.54 7.13 0.71
CA GLN A 47 3.95 8.50 0.43
C GLN A 47 2.78 9.35 -0.05
N ALA A 48 1.90 8.80 -0.89
CA ALA A 48 0.69 9.49 -1.34
C ALA A 48 -0.27 9.77 -0.18
N LEU A 49 -0.50 8.79 0.70
CA LEU A 49 -1.34 8.93 1.88
C LEU A 49 -0.77 9.96 2.88
N GLN A 50 0.54 9.91 3.16
CA GLN A 50 1.19 10.91 4.02
C GLN A 50 1.15 12.32 3.42
N ALA A 51 1.38 12.45 2.11
CA ALA A 51 1.28 13.74 1.43
C ALA A 51 -0.15 14.29 1.53
N LEU A 52 -1.17 13.44 1.36
CA LEU A 52 -2.56 13.83 1.55
C LEU A 52 -2.83 14.27 2.99
N GLN A 53 -2.39 13.50 4.00
CA GLN A 53 -2.55 13.83 5.41
C GLN A 53 -1.87 15.17 5.76
N THR A 54 -0.72 15.45 5.15
CA THR A 54 0.00 16.72 5.35
C THR A 54 -0.73 17.92 4.73
N ASN A 55 -1.39 17.72 3.57
CA ASN A 55 -2.09 18.80 2.87
C ASN A 55 -3.51 19.06 3.41
N GLU A 56 -4.22 18.01 3.80
CA GLU A 56 -5.62 18.06 4.28
C GLU A 56 -5.70 18.13 5.81
N GLY A 57 -4.59 17.86 6.51
CA GLY A 57 -4.54 17.87 7.97
C GLY A 57 -5.19 16.64 8.60
N THR A 58 -5.44 16.74 9.91
CA THR A 58 -6.01 15.64 10.72
C THR A 58 -7.41 15.23 10.30
N GLU A 59 -8.17 16.08 9.60
CA GLU A 59 -9.51 15.75 9.09
C GLU A 59 -9.49 14.56 8.12
N LEU A 60 -8.39 14.37 7.39
CA LEU A 60 -8.23 13.22 6.51
C LEU A 60 -8.13 11.90 7.29
N THR A 61 -7.62 11.93 8.51
CA THR A 61 -7.55 10.72 9.36
C THR A 61 -8.91 10.25 9.84
N GLU A 62 -9.94 11.10 9.74
CA GLU A 62 -11.33 10.76 9.99
C GLU A 62 -12.05 10.27 8.72
N ASN A 63 -11.39 10.36 7.55
CA ASN A 63 -11.95 9.87 6.30
C ASN A 63 -11.93 8.33 6.28
N PRO A 64 -13.08 7.66 6.10
CA PRO A 64 -13.16 6.20 6.14
C PRO A 64 -12.34 5.53 5.02
N GLN A 65 -12.21 6.18 3.85
CA GLN A 65 -11.37 5.65 2.76
C GLN A 65 -9.88 5.78 3.07
N PHE A 66 -9.49 6.83 3.78
CA PHE A 66 -8.11 6.98 4.24
C PHE A 66 -7.78 5.92 5.29
N GLN A 67 -8.65 5.74 6.30
CA GLN A 67 -8.47 4.72 7.33
C GLN A 67 -8.34 3.33 6.71
N GLN A 68 -9.28 2.95 5.83
CA GLN A 68 -9.26 1.66 5.15
C GLN A 68 -7.97 1.47 4.33
N ALA A 69 -7.57 2.46 3.53
CA ALA A 69 -6.33 2.37 2.75
C ALA A 69 -5.09 2.25 3.65
N TYR A 70 -5.07 2.92 4.81
CA TYR A 70 -3.96 2.85 5.75
C TYR A 70 -3.88 1.48 6.45
N GLU A 71 -5.03 0.90 6.81
CA GLU A 71 -5.13 -0.45 7.37
C GLU A 71 -4.68 -1.51 6.36
N GLU A 72 -5.22 -1.46 5.13
CA GLU A 72 -4.83 -2.40 4.07
C GLU A 72 -3.34 -2.29 3.73
N LEU A 73 -2.80 -1.07 3.65
CA LEU A 73 -1.37 -0.85 3.43
C LEU A 73 -0.52 -1.54 4.50
N HIS A 74 -0.91 -1.40 5.77
CA HIS A 74 -0.18 -2.00 6.89
C HIS A 74 -0.23 -3.54 6.82
N ASP A 75 -1.41 -4.11 6.59
CA ASP A 75 -1.61 -5.56 6.48
C ASP A 75 -0.79 -6.15 5.33
N ILE A 76 -0.81 -5.51 4.17
CA ILE A 76 -0.08 -6.02 2.99
C ILE A 76 1.42 -5.83 3.16
N ARG A 77 1.87 -4.76 3.84
CA ARG A 77 3.29 -4.58 4.18
C ARG A 77 3.81 -5.71 5.07
N GLN A 78 2.99 -6.15 6.02
CA GLN A 78 3.32 -7.31 6.84
C GLN A 78 3.45 -8.58 5.98
N GLN A 79 2.50 -8.82 5.06
CA GLN A 79 2.56 -9.96 4.14
C GLN A 79 3.79 -9.91 3.20
N VAL A 80 4.17 -8.73 2.71
CA VAL A 80 5.41 -8.54 1.94
C VAL A 80 6.62 -8.97 2.76
N GLN A 81 6.72 -8.49 4.00
CA GLN A 81 7.86 -8.82 4.88
C GLN A 81 7.93 -10.32 5.17
N GLU A 82 6.79 -10.96 5.45
CA GLU A 82 6.71 -12.40 5.63
C GLU A 82 7.12 -13.16 4.36
N ALA A 83 6.68 -12.72 3.19
CA ALA A 83 7.04 -13.34 1.92
C ALA A 83 8.54 -13.15 1.58
N GLN A 84 9.12 -12.00 1.91
CA GLN A 84 10.56 -11.75 1.79
C GLN A 84 11.36 -12.67 2.72
N GLN A 85 10.93 -12.82 3.98
CA GLN A 85 11.59 -13.69 4.95
C GLN A 85 11.50 -15.16 4.54
N ASN A 86 10.31 -15.64 4.14
CA ASN A 86 10.12 -17.01 3.68
C ASN A 86 11.01 -17.33 2.46
N ASN A 87 11.20 -16.38 1.54
CA ASN A 87 12.12 -16.59 0.40
C ASN A 87 13.58 -16.60 0.78
N ASN A 88 13.94 -15.86 1.83
CA ASN A 88 15.31 -15.82 2.30
C ASN A 88 15.67 -17.01 3.20
N ASP A 89 14.67 -17.67 3.81
CA ASP A 89 14.83 -18.88 4.65
C ASP A 89 14.95 -20.17 3.81
N VAL A 90 14.45 -20.17 2.56
CA VAL A 90 14.48 -21.32 1.63
C VAL A 90 15.79 -21.40 0.81
N LEU A 91 16.69 -20.41 0.92
CA LEU A 91 18.00 -20.36 0.24
C LEU A 91 19.14 -20.93 1.10
#